data_AF-F7V7M3-F1
#
_entry.id   AF-F7V7M3-F1
#
_cell.length_a   1.000
_cell.length_b   1.000
_cell.length_c   1.000
_cell.angle_alpha   90.00
_cell.angle_beta   90.00
_cell.angle_gamma   90.00
#
_symmetry.space_group_name_H-M   'P 1'
#
loop_
_entity.id
_entity.type
_entity.pdbx_description
1 polymer ?
#
loop_
_entity_poly.entity_id
_entity_poly.type
_entity_poly.pdbx_seq_one_letter_code
_entity_poly.pdbx_strand_id
1 'polypeptide(L)'
;MLPDTDYELNDEIETDFEEESYATRTFRMNTDTGTISGMCDGKEAIAQGIHCMLLTELGRYPIFSEDYGLAAEDLIGEEMDYARAELKDRITEALLFDERVISVDDFEFHPTGSSLLITCSVTTDTGEEVESEVTIDV
;
A
#
# COMPACT_ATOMS: atom_id res chain seq x y z
N MET A 1 33.71 21.46 35.21
CA MET A 1 32.38 22.09 35.39
C MET A 1 31.98 22.66 34.05
N LEU A 2 30.87 22.19 33.50
CA LEU A 2 30.24 22.78 32.32
C LEU A 2 29.39 23.98 32.78
N PRO A 3 29.31 25.07 32.00
CA PRO A 3 28.51 26.22 32.37
C PRO A 3 27.01 25.90 32.25
N ASP A 4 26.24 26.33 33.24
CA ASP A 4 24.77 26.33 33.18
C ASP A 4 24.32 27.37 32.15
N THR A 5 23.91 26.91 30.98
CA THR A 5 23.15 27.69 30.01
C THR A 5 21.68 27.33 30.18
N ASP A 6 20.90 28.24 30.75
CA ASP A 6 19.43 28.23 30.69
C ASP A 6 19.03 28.43 29.22
N TYR A 7 18.83 27.32 28.51
CA TYR A 7 18.12 27.34 27.24
C TYR A 7 16.63 27.34 27.57
N GLU A 8 16.01 28.52 27.54
CA GLU A 8 14.54 28.59 27.46
C GLU A 8 14.14 27.97 26.12
N LEU A 9 13.57 26.77 26.18
CA LEU A 9 13.00 26.08 25.04
C LEU A 9 11.83 26.95 24.55
N ASN A 10 12.01 27.63 23.43
CA ASN A 10 10.95 28.42 22.81
C ASN A 10 9.91 27.44 22.23
N ASP A 11 8.89 27.10 23.04
CA ASP A 11 7.82 26.12 22.78
C ASP A 11 6.82 26.55 21.68
N GLU A 12 7.24 27.37 20.73
CA GLU A 12 6.42 27.80 19.59
C GLU A 12 7.15 27.48 18.29
N ILE A 13 7.26 26.19 17.97
CA ILE A 13 7.38 25.76 16.58
C ILE A 13 5.95 25.76 16.05
N GLU A 14 5.53 26.84 15.40
CA GLU A 14 4.35 26.81 14.52
C GLU A 14 4.67 25.85 13.37
N THR A 15 4.22 24.61 13.53
CA THR A 15 4.30 23.52 12.56
C THR A 15 3.24 23.78 11.48
N ASP A 16 3.39 24.86 10.70
CA ASP A 16 2.51 25.22 9.58
C ASP A 16 2.89 24.41 8.33
N PHE A 17 2.84 23.08 8.46
CA PHE A 17 3.06 22.17 7.33
C PHE A 17 1.74 22.05 6.58
N GLU A 18 1.68 22.60 5.36
CA GLU A 18 0.64 22.23 4.41
C GLU A 18 0.85 20.75 4.05
N GLU A 19 -0.12 19.87 4.34
CA GLU A 19 -0.17 18.53 3.76
C GLU A 19 -0.33 18.69 2.24
N GLU A 20 0.79 18.64 1.51
CA GLU A 20 0.77 18.59 0.06
C GLU A 20 0.16 17.25 -0.37
N SER A 21 -1.12 17.24 -0.74
CA SER A 21 -1.77 16.07 -1.31
C SER A 21 -1.07 15.67 -2.61
N TYR A 22 -0.70 14.41 -2.78
CA TYR A 22 -0.02 13.98 -4.00
C TYR A 22 -0.95 14.09 -5.22
N ALA A 23 -0.43 14.65 -6.32
CA ALA A 23 -1.16 14.68 -7.58
C ALA A 23 -1.42 13.24 -8.06
N THR A 24 -2.69 12.92 -8.34
CA THR A 24 -3.10 11.58 -8.81
C THR A 24 -2.59 11.24 -10.21
N ARG A 25 -2.22 12.25 -11.01
CA ARG A 25 -1.81 12.05 -12.40
C ARG A 25 -0.41 11.46 -12.50
N THR A 26 -0.31 10.27 -13.10
CA THR A 26 0.95 9.53 -13.23
C THR A 26 1.14 8.91 -14.62
N PHE A 27 2.31 8.32 -14.87
CA PHE A 27 2.55 7.54 -16.07
C PHE A 27 1.73 6.26 -16.04
N ARG A 28 1.12 5.94 -17.19
CA ARG A 28 0.31 4.73 -17.34
C ARG A 28 1.20 3.51 -17.61
N MET A 29 1.06 2.50 -16.78
CA MET A 29 1.64 1.17 -16.94
C MET A 29 0.66 0.28 -17.72
N ASN A 30 1.18 -0.43 -18.72
CA ASN A 30 0.48 -1.51 -19.38
C ASN A 30 1.07 -2.83 -18.88
N THR A 31 0.31 -3.54 -18.04
CA THR A 31 0.70 -4.82 -17.43
C THR A 31 0.75 -5.96 -18.45
N ASP A 32 -0.10 -5.94 -19.47
CA ASP A 32 -0.13 -6.96 -20.53
C ASP A 32 1.14 -6.92 -21.41
N THR A 33 1.61 -5.72 -21.73
CA THR A 33 2.77 -5.52 -22.62
C THR A 33 4.07 -5.23 -21.87
N GLY A 34 4.01 -4.97 -20.57
CA GLY A 34 5.16 -4.59 -19.73
C GLY A 34 5.77 -3.23 -20.13
N THR A 35 4.96 -2.31 -20.67
CA THR A 35 5.43 -1.00 -21.16
C THR A 35 4.77 0.15 -20.42
N ILE A 36 5.49 1.26 -20.26
CA ILE A 36 4.94 2.51 -19.75
C ILE A 36 4.69 3.45 -20.94
N SER A 37 3.45 3.91 -21.12
CA SER A 37 3.10 4.80 -22.21
C SER A 37 1.87 5.66 -21.90
N GLY A 38 1.99 6.97 -22.10
CA GLY A 38 0.92 7.92 -21.80
C GLY A 38 0.81 8.22 -20.30
N MET A 39 -0.33 8.79 -19.92
CA MET A 39 -0.62 9.19 -18.55
C MET A 39 -1.99 8.62 -18.14
N CYS A 40 -2.14 8.27 -16.87
CA CYS A 40 -3.41 7.96 -16.21
C CYS A 40 -3.62 8.92 -15.03
N ASP A 41 -4.84 8.96 -14.51
CA ASP A 41 -5.24 9.85 -13.43
C ASP A 41 -6.42 9.25 -12.64
N GLY A 42 -6.70 9.81 -11.46
CA GLY A 42 -7.80 9.41 -10.57
C GLY A 42 -7.83 7.91 -10.30
N LYS A 43 -9.01 7.31 -10.43
CA LYS A 43 -9.26 5.87 -10.22
C LYS A 43 -8.25 4.94 -10.90
N GLU A 44 -7.85 5.23 -12.14
CA GLU A 44 -6.91 4.37 -12.88
C GLU A 44 -5.50 4.43 -12.27
N ALA A 45 -5.06 5.62 -11.84
CA ALA A 45 -3.78 5.79 -11.18
C ALA A 45 -3.75 5.12 -9.79
N ILE A 46 -4.87 5.16 -9.06
CA ILE A 46 -5.02 4.49 -7.76
C ILE A 46 -4.97 2.97 -7.95
N ALA A 47 -5.73 2.41 -8.92
CA ALA A 47 -5.68 0.99 -9.24
C ALA A 47 -4.25 0.52 -9.59
N GLN A 48 -3.51 1.32 -10.36
CA GLN A 48 -2.10 1.04 -10.65
C GLN A 48 -1.22 1.09 -9.37
N GLY A 49 -1.46 2.04 -8.47
CA GLY A 49 -0.75 2.15 -7.20
C GLY A 49 -0.98 0.94 -6.30
N ILE A 50 -2.24 0.53 -6.14
CA ILE A 50 -2.65 -0.68 -5.42
C ILE A 50 -1.94 -1.91 -6.01
N HIS A 51 -1.93 -2.06 -7.33
CA HIS A 51 -1.25 -3.16 -8.00
C HIS A 51 0.26 -3.19 -7.69
N CYS A 52 0.94 -2.04 -7.74
CA CYS A 52 2.35 -1.95 -7.38
C CYS A 52 2.61 -2.28 -5.90
N MET A 53 1.75 -1.82 -4.99
CA MET A 53 1.84 -2.06 -3.55
C MET A 53 1.79 -3.56 -3.25
N LEU A 54 0.80 -4.27 -3.79
CA LEU A 54 0.55 -5.68 -3.53
C LEU A 54 1.60 -6.62 -4.14
N LEU A 55 2.29 -6.18 -5.20
CA LEU A 55 3.38 -6.93 -5.83
C LEU A 55 4.77 -6.62 -5.25
N THR A 56 4.87 -5.63 -4.37
CA THR A 56 6.14 -5.24 -3.76
C THR A 56 6.24 -5.86 -2.38
N GLU A 57 7.25 -6.69 -2.15
CA GLU A 57 7.50 -7.21 -0.81
C GLU A 57 8.00 -6.11 0.13
N LEU A 58 7.36 -6.01 1.29
CA LEU A 58 7.69 -5.01 2.32
C LEU A 58 9.16 -5.11 2.75
N GLY A 59 9.86 -3.97 2.79
CA GLY A 59 11.26 -3.89 3.25
C GLY A 59 12.30 -4.54 2.34
N ARG A 60 11.92 -5.10 1.19
CA ARG A 60 12.87 -5.77 0.28
C ARG A 60 13.75 -4.82 -0.52
N TYR A 61 13.20 -3.69 -0.98
CA TYR A 61 13.87 -2.83 -1.94
C TYR A 61 14.25 -1.48 -1.32
N PRO A 62 15.54 -1.09 -1.30
CA PRO A 62 16.00 0.16 -0.68
C PRO A 62 15.47 1.46 -1.31
N ILE A 63 14.83 1.37 -2.48
CA ILE A 63 14.24 2.53 -3.17
C ILE A 63 12.87 2.91 -2.60
N PHE A 64 12.25 2.02 -1.83
CA PHE A 64 10.95 2.24 -1.18
C PHE A 64 11.14 2.58 0.30
N SER A 65 10.15 3.26 0.88
CA SER A 65 10.06 3.42 2.33
C SER A 65 9.92 2.06 3.00
N GLU A 66 10.31 1.98 4.28
CA GLU A 66 10.23 0.74 5.05
C GLU A 66 8.80 0.22 5.20
N ASP A 67 7.81 1.12 5.10
CA ASP A 67 6.37 0.84 5.21
C ASP A 67 5.67 0.57 3.87
N TYR A 68 6.39 0.60 2.73
CA TYR A 68 5.77 0.38 1.41
C TYR A 68 5.92 -1.07 0.95
N GLY A 69 4.78 -1.73 0.74
CA GLY A 69 4.68 -3.08 0.21
C GLY A 69 3.77 -3.98 1.05
N LEU A 70 3.60 -5.22 0.59
CA LEU A 70 2.91 -6.28 1.30
C LEU A 70 3.94 -7.22 1.92
N ALA A 71 3.79 -7.57 3.19
CA ALA A 71 4.59 -8.63 3.81
C ALA A 71 3.93 -9.99 3.53
N ALA A 72 4.42 -10.72 2.52
CA ALA A 72 3.83 -11.99 2.10
C ALA A 72 4.81 -13.16 2.10
N GLU A 73 6.12 -12.93 2.05
CA GLU A 73 7.08 -14.01 1.85
C GLU A 73 7.23 -14.97 3.02
N ASP A 74 7.01 -14.50 4.25
CA ASP A 74 7.02 -15.32 5.45
C ASP A 74 5.82 -16.28 5.53
N LEU A 75 4.81 -16.10 4.67
CA LEU A 75 3.64 -16.98 4.61
C LEU A 75 3.84 -18.18 3.67
N ILE A 76 4.96 -18.23 2.94
CA ILE A 76 5.28 -19.37 2.07
C ILE A 76 5.64 -20.60 2.90
N GLY A 77 4.88 -21.67 2.73
CA GLY A 77 4.94 -22.93 3.46
C GLY A 77 4.01 -23.00 4.69
N GLU A 78 3.24 -21.94 4.97
CA GLU A 78 2.37 -21.88 6.15
C GLU A 78 1.00 -22.54 5.92
N GLU A 79 0.24 -22.75 7.00
CA GLU A 79 -1.11 -23.30 6.89
C GLU A 79 -2.05 -22.29 6.22
N MET A 80 -2.84 -22.74 5.23
CA MET A 80 -3.71 -21.87 4.43
C MET A 80 -4.67 -20.99 5.25
N ASP A 81 -5.23 -21.52 6.34
CA ASP A 81 -6.16 -20.75 7.18
C ASP A 81 -5.43 -19.67 8.00
N TYR A 82 -4.17 -19.90 8.36
CA TYR A 82 -3.32 -18.88 8.99
C TYR A 82 -2.97 -17.79 7.98
N ALA A 83 -2.49 -18.17 6.79
CA ALA A 83 -2.13 -17.22 5.74
C ALA A 83 -3.32 -16.36 5.29
N ARG A 84 -4.54 -16.92 5.22
CA ARG A 84 -5.76 -16.14 4.91
C ARG A 84 -6.02 -15.03 5.92
N ALA A 85 -5.89 -15.32 7.20
CA ALA A 85 -6.12 -14.33 8.26
C ALA A 85 -5.06 -13.22 8.19
N GLU A 86 -3.78 -13.60 8.09
CA GLU A 86 -2.67 -12.66 8.00
C GLU A 86 -2.75 -11.80 6.72
N LEU A 87 -3.03 -12.40 5.56
CA LEU A 87 -3.10 -11.65 4.30
C LEU A 87 -4.25 -10.65 4.29
N LYS A 88 -5.37 -10.94 4.94
CA LYS A 88 -6.46 -9.97 5.07
C LYS A 88 -5.99 -8.71 5.79
N ASP A 89 -5.35 -8.89 6.95
CA ASP A 89 -4.91 -7.78 7.80
C ASP A 89 -3.76 -7.01 7.11
N ARG A 90 -2.76 -7.73 6.59
CA ARG A 90 -1.59 -7.14 5.92
C ARG A 90 -1.92 -6.43 4.61
N ILE A 91 -2.86 -6.94 3.81
CA ILE A 91 -3.35 -6.24 2.61
C ILE A 91 -4.05 -4.94 3.03
N THR A 92 -4.88 -5.00 4.07
CA THR A 92 -5.58 -3.80 4.58
C THR A 92 -4.58 -2.75 5.04
N GLU A 93 -3.58 -3.14 5.84
CA GLU A 93 -2.52 -2.23 6.30
C GLU A 93 -1.70 -1.66 5.14
N ALA A 94 -1.27 -2.49 4.20
CA ALA A 94 -0.47 -2.07 3.05
C ALA A 94 -1.21 -1.07 2.15
N LEU A 95 -2.51 -1.27 1.93
CA LEU A 95 -3.30 -0.38 1.07
C LEU A 95 -3.69 0.92 1.78
N LEU A 96 -3.97 0.89 3.09
CA LEU A 96 -4.25 2.09 3.89
C LEU A 96 -3.04 3.00 4.10
N PHE A 97 -1.83 2.53 3.76
CA PHE A 97 -0.64 3.39 3.69
C PHE A 97 -0.75 4.46 2.60
N ASP A 98 -1.53 4.21 1.53
CA ASP A 98 -1.83 5.21 0.52
C ASP A 98 -2.99 6.11 1.01
N GLU A 99 -2.73 7.40 1.22
CA GLU A 99 -3.71 8.37 1.74
C GLU A 99 -5.00 8.46 0.90
N ARG A 100 -4.94 8.04 -0.37
CA ARG A 100 -6.08 8.03 -1.29
C ARG A 100 -7.02 6.85 -1.04
N VAL A 101 -6.63 5.90 -0.20
CA VAL A 101 -7.41 4.72 0.17
C VAL A 101 -8.04 4.94 1.55
N ILE A 102 -9.36 4.83 1.64
CA ILE A 102 -10.13 5.05 2.86
C ILE A 102 -10.51 3.73 3.54
N SER A 103 -10.84 2.70 2.76
CA SER A 103 -11.17 1.39 3.28
C SER A 103 -10.89 0.28 2.27
N VAL A 104 -10.71 -0.93 2.78
CA VAL A 104 -10.57 -2.15 2.00
C VAL A 104 -11.54 -3.17 2.58
N ASP A 105 -12.46 -3.64 1.75
CA ASP A 105 -13.60 -4.45 2.14
C ASP A 105 -13.80 -5.62 1.14
N ASP A 106 -14.86 -6.41 1.37
CA ASP A 106 -15.32 -7.48 0.47
C ASP A 106 -14.25 -8.48 0.03
N PHE A 107 -13.40 -8.88 0.98
CA PHE A 107 -12.38 -9.89 0.74
C PHE A 107 -12.97 -11.25 0.36
N GLU A 108 -12.56 -11.77 -0.79
CA GLU A 108 -12.80 -13.16 -1.19
C GLU A 108 -11.48 -13.93 -1.36
N PHE A 109 -11.47 -15.18 -0.92
CA PHE A 109 -10.29 -16.03 -0.86
C PHE A 109 -10.49 -17.31 -1.66
N HIS A 110 -9.67 -17.49 -2.69
CA HIS A 110 -9.77 -18.57 -3.66
C HIS A 110 -8.51 -19.42 -3.63
N PRO A 111 -8.45 -20.50 -2.83
CA PRO A 111 -7.28 -21.36 -2.74
C PRO A 111 -7.06 -22.10 -4.07
N THR A 112 -5.83 -22.05 -4.58
CA THR A 112 -5.43 -22.66 -5.85
C THR A 112 -4.11 -23.39 -5.66
N GLY A 113 -4.17 -24.66 -5.24
CA GLY A 113 -2.96 -25.45 -4.98
C GLY A 113 -2.18 -24.90 -3.77
N SER A 114 -0.96 -24.42 -4.01
CA SER A 114 -0.08 -23.76 -3.03
C SER A 114 -0.13 -22.23 -3.16
N SER A 115 -1.20 -21.69 -3.72
CA SER A 115 -1.37 -20.25 -3.88
C SER A 115 -2.78 -19.85 -3.46
N LEU A 116 -2.95 -18.58 -3.15
CA LEU A 116 -4.20 -17.98 -2.73
C LEU A 116 -4.47 -16.76 -3.62
N LEU A 117 -5.55 -16.85 -4.41
CA LEU A 117 -6.08 -15.68 -5.11
C LEU A 117 -6.97 -14.92 -4.13
N ILE A 118 -6.70 -13.63 -3.98
CA ILE A 118 -7.39 -12.72 -3.07
C ILE A 118 -7.98 -11.61 -3.92
N THR A 119 -9.27 -11.34 -3.74
CA THR A 119 -9.95 -10.19 -4.32
C THR A 119 -10.48 -9.32 -3.20
N CYS A 120 -10.51 -8.00 -3.41
CA CYS A 120 -11.04 -7.04 -2.46
C CYS A 120 -11.52 -5.77 -3.17
N SER A 121 -12.43 -5.06 -2.52
CA SER A 121 -12.95 -3.77 -2.98
C SER A 121 -12.31 -2.65 -2.16
N VAL A 122 -11.74 -1.66 -2.84
CA VAL A 122 -11.03 -0.54 -2.22
C VAL A 122 -11.84 0.74 -2.42
N THR A 123 -12.21 1.39 -1.32
CA THR A 123 -12.89 2.69 -1.36
C THR A 123 -11.86 3.81 -1.30
N THR A 124 -11.93 4.74 -2.25
CA THR A 124 -11.01 5.88 -2.36
C THR A 124 -11.54 7.14 -1.67
N ASP A 125 -10.66 8.12 -1.47
CA ASP A 125 -10.97 9.44 -0.90
C ASP A 125 -12.01 10.23 -1.72
N THR A 126 -12.09 9.97 -3.02
CA THR A 126 -13.13 10.52 -3.91
C THR A 126 -14.49 9.82 -3.79
N GLY A 127 -14.55 8.70 -3.05
CA GLY A 127 -15.72 7.82 -2.92
C GLY A 127 -15.90 6.84 -4.08
N GLU A 128 -14.90 6.70 -4.97
CA GLU A 128 -14.91 5.68 -6.01
C GLU A 128 -14.45 4.32 -5.45
N GLU A 129 -15.12 3.24 -5.87
CA GLU A 129 -14.73 1.86 -5.55
C GLU A 129 -13.82 1.29 -6.64
N VAL A 130 -12.72 0.64 -6.24
CA VAL A 130 -11.74 -0.02 -7.10
C VAL A 130 -11.65 -1.49 -6.71
N GLU A 131 -11.92 -2.38 -7.66
CA GLU A 131 -11.66 -3.81 -7.47
C GLU A 131 -10.18 -4.09 -7.64
N SER A 132 -9.62 -4.90 -6.73
CA SER A 132 -8.23 -5.32 -6.75
C SER A 132 -8.13 -6.84 -6.58
N GLU A 133 -7.16 -7.43 -7.27
CA GLU A 133 -6.84 -8.85 -7.14
C GLU A 133 -5.33 -9.08 -7.04
N VAL A 134 -4.93 -10.06 -6.24
CA VAL A 134 -3.54 -10.51 -6.10
C VAL A 134 -3.49 -12.01 -5.86
N THR A 135 -2.50 -12.69 -6.44
CA THR A 135 -2.21 -14.10 -6.16
C THR A 135 -0.93 -14.20 -5.36
N ILE A 136 -0.99 -14.81 -4.19
CA ILE A 136 0.15 -15.00 -3.28
C ILE A 136 0.41 -16.49 -3.11
N ASP A 137 1.68 -16.90 -3.18
CA ASP A 137 2.08 -18.26 -2.84
C ASP A 137 2.09 -18.45 -1.32
N VAL A 138 1.50 -19.55 -0.87
CA VAL A 138 1.31 -19.93 0.53
C VAL A 138 1.85 -21.32 0.76
#